data_AF-A0A1E4ETJ1-F1
#
_entry.id   AF-A0A1E4ETJ1-F1
#
_cell.length_a   1.000
_cell.length_b   1.000
_cell.length_c   1.000
_cell.angle_alpha   90.00
_cell.angle_beta   90.00
_cell.angle_gamma   90.00
#
_symmetry.space_group_name_H-M   'P 1'
#
loop_
_entity.id
_entity.type
_entity.pdbx_description
1 polymer ?
#
loop_
_entity_poly.entity_id
_entity_poly.type
_entity_poly.pdbx_seq_one_letter_code
_entity_poly.pdbx_strand_id
1 'polypeptide(L)'
;MAGNPLAGFFRRDVAAMGRAAIAARPERLLVRASTGAPGWAAVPWLAFFAPQVTRSMRHGLYVAVFVNARDEGVVLSLQHGAADALRLHGPGAGLRHLRAQAAATRAALPGHGFRAGPVDLGSPAALPQGYQAGCAVWDAWSARDGALEGFDAALVRMLDLYRLRVAP
;
A
#
# COMPACT_ATOMS: atom_id res chain seq x y z
N MET A 1 27.28 -3.22 -9.91
CA MET A 1 26.00 -3.25 -10.66
C MET A 1 25.38 -1.87 -10.59
N ALA A 2 25.30 -1.16 -11.71
CA ALA A 2 24.67 0.15 -11.78
C ALA A 2 23.16 -0.01 -11.55
N GLY A 3 22.62 0.68 -10.53
CA GLY A 3 21.19 0.67 -10.26
C GLY A 3 20.42 1.23 -11.45
N ASN A 4 19.27 0.63 -11.79
CA ASN A 4 18.41 1.10 -12.87
C ASN A 4 18.05 2.60 -12.63
N PRO A 5 18.38 3.53 -13.54
CA PRO A 5 18.11 4.97 -13.40
C PRO A 5 16.64 5.29 -13.12
N LEU A 6 15.71 4.54 -13.72
CA LEU A 6 14.27 4.67 -13.51
C LEU A 6 13.88 4.31 -12.06
N ALA A 7 14.53 3.31 -11.47
CA ALA A 7 14.33 2.95 -10.07
C ALA A 7 14.91 4.01 -9.11
N GLY A 8 15.96 4.71 -9.53
CA GLY A 8 16.51 5.86 -8.81
C GLY A 8 15.56 7.07 -8.83
N PHE A 9 15.02 7.39 -10.01
CA PHE A 9 14.00 8.42 -10.22
C PHE A 9 12.74 8.14 -9.38
N PHE A 10 12.13 6.96 -9.54
CA PHE A 10 10.91 6.59 -8.82
C PHE A 10 11.06 6.72 -7.30
N ARG A 11 12.17 6.23 -6.74
CA ARG A 11 12.40 6.27 -5.28
C ARG A 11 12.55 7.69 -4.72
N ARG A 12 13.11 8.62 -5.49
CA ARG A 12 13.31 10.00 -5.04
C ARG A 12 12.07 10.85 -5.29
N ASP A 13 11.58 10.82 -6.52
CA ASP A 13 10.59 11.78 -6.99
C ASP A 13 9.18 11.41 -6.52
N VAL A 14 8.81 10.12 -6.57
CA VAL A 14 7.50 9.67 -6.03
C VAL A 14 7.46 9.82 -4.51
N ALA A 15 8.57 9.55 -3.81
CA ALA A 15 8.62 9.77 -2.37
C ALA A 15 8.57 11.27 -2.01
N ALA A 16 9.16 12.14 -2.83
CA ALA A 16 9.06 13.59 -2.65
C ALA A 16 7.63 14.10 -2.88
N MET A 17 6.96 13.64 -3.94
CA MET A 17 5.54 13.92 -4.21
C MET A 17 4.66 13.47 -3.03
N GLY A 18 4.86 12.24 -2.53
CA GLY A 18 4.12 11.74 -1.38
C GLY A 18 4.32 12.60 -0.13
N ARG A 19 5.56 13.04 0.15
CA ARG A 19 5.84 13.96 1.27
C ARG A 19 5.15 15.31 1.09
N ALA A 20 5.18 15.87 -0.13
CA ALA A 20 4.52 17.14 -0.43
C ALA A 20 2.99 17.03 -0.25
N ALA A 21 2.38 15.93 -0.72
CA ALA A 21 0.95 15.67 -0.61
C ALA A 21 0.43 15.62 0.84
N ILE A 22 1.30 15.27 1.80
CA ILE A 22 0.93 15.20 3.22
C ILE A 22 1.55 16.31 4.08
N ALA A 23 2.22 17.30 3.48
CA ALA A 23 3.01 18.28 4.24
C ALA A 23 2.18 19.09 5.24
N ALA A 24 0.91 19.33 4.95
CA ALA A 24 -0.02 20.05 5.82
C ALA A 24 -0.72 19.16 6.87
N ARG A 25 -0.48 17.84 6.87
CA ARG A 25 -1.12 16.92 7.82
C ARG A 25 -0.48 17.05 9.21
N PRO A 26 -1.27 16.98 10.30
CA PRO A 26 -0.75 17.15 11.65
C PRO A 26 0.00 15.92 12.17
N GLU A 27 -0.30 14.72 11.67
CA GLU A 27 0.41 13.51 12.06
C GLU A 27 1.77 13.35 11.34
N ARG A 28 2.75 12.80 12.06
CA ARG A 28 4.06 12.47 11.49
C ARG A 28 4.02 11.12 10.79
N LEU A 29 4.03 11.13 9.46
CA LEU A 29 4.13 9.92 8.64
C LEU A 29 5.51 9.80 7.98
N LEU A 30 6.09 8.60 8.06
CA LEU A 30 7.28 8.24 7.31
C LEU A 30 6.87 7.79 5.90
N VAL A 31 7.25 8.58 4.90
CA VAL A 31 6.97 8.30 3.48
C VAL A 31 8.15 7.59 2.82
N ARG A 32 7.89 6.46 2.19
CA ARG A 32 8.90 5.70 1.43
C ARG A 32 8.33 5.23 0.10
N ALA A 33 9.15 5.19 -0.93
CA ALA A 33 8.83 4.57 -2.20
C ALA A 33 9.88 3.53 -2.57
N SER A 34 9.48 2.50 -3.29
CA SER A 34 10.38 1.51 -3.87
C SER A 34 9.78 0.90 -5.12
N THR A 35 10.60 0.59 -6.10
CA THR A 35 10.24 -0.27 -7.24
C THR A 35 10.27 -1.75 -6.86
N GLY A 36 10.12 -2.08 -5.57
CA GLY A 36 10.36 -3.40 -4.96
C GLY A 36 11.79 -3.93 -5.09
N ALA A 37 11.97 -5.22 -4.77
CA ALA A 37 13.26 -5.91 -4.83
C ALA A 37 13.71 -6.16 -6.28
N PRO A 38 15.02 -6.31 -6.56
CA PRO A 38 15.51 -6.61 -7.90
C PRO A 38 14.90 -7.91 -8.44
N GLY A 39 14.36 -7.86 -9.65
CA GLY A 39 13.58 -8.94 -10.27
C GLY A 39 12.24 -8.39 -10.77
N TRP A 40 11.88 -8.70 -12.01
CA TRP A 40 10.75 -8.12 -12.75
C TRP A 40 9.33 -8.40 -12.18
N ALA A 41 9.24 -8.97 -10.98
CA ALA A 41 8.00 -9.27 -10.25
C ALA A 41 7.68 -8.26 -9.14
N ALA A 42 8.48 -7.20 -8.99
CA ALA A 42 8.21 -6.16 -8.02
C ALA A 42 7.01 -5.31 -8.44
N VAL A 43 6.04 -5.13 -7.54
CA VAL A 43 4.99 -4.11 -7.65
C VAL A 43 5.57 -2.82 -7.06
N PRO A 44 5.92 -1.79 -7.86
CA PRO A 44 6.31 -0.49 -7.31
C PRO A 44 5.27 0.05 -6.34
N TRP A 45 5.75 0.69 -5.28
CA TRP A 45 4.89 1.24 -4.26
C TRP A 45 5.42 2.55 -3.69
N LEU A 46 4.48 3.37 -3.23
CA LEU A 46 4.65 4.47 -2.29
C LEU A 46 3.87 4.12 -1.02
N ALA A 47 4.43 4.33 0.15
CA ALA A 47 3.78 3.99 1.41
C ALA A 47 3.96 5.08 2.46
N PHE A 48 2.93 5.24 3.28
CA PHE A 48 2.83 6.19 4.37
C PHE A 48 2.71 5.42 5.68
N PHE A 49 3.77 5.47 6.49
CA PHE A 49 3.86 4.72 7.74
C PHE A 49 3.68 5.64 8.94
N ALA A 50 2.78 5.28 9.86
CA ALA A 50 2.83 5.79 11.22
C ALA A 50 3.97 5.08 11.96
N PRO A 51 5.09 5.76 12.33
CA PRO A 51 6.30 5.08 12.81
C PRO A 51 6.15 4.28 14.10
N GLN A 52 5.14 4.59 14.90
CA GLN A 52 4.75 3.84 16.10
C GLN A 52 4.11 2.49 15.79
N VAL A 53 3.56 2.31 14.59
CA VAL A 53 2.95 1.06 14.11
C VAL A 53 3.93 0.25 13.25
N THR A 54 4.55 0.91 12.27
CA THR A 54 5.53 0.27 11.40
C THR A 54 6.43 1.29 10.74
N ARG A 55 7.58 0.83 10.23
CA ARG A 55 8.50 1.64 9.41
C ARG A 55 8.83 0.93 8.08
N SER A 56 8.11 -0.14 7.75
CA SER A 56 8.38 -0.98 6.59
C SER A 56 7.10 -1.62 6.02
N MET A 57 7.17 -2.08 4.77
CA MET A 57 6.09 -2.84 4.13
C MET A 57 5.87 -4.26 4.71
N ARG A 58 6.74 -4.70 5.63
CA ARG A 58 6.83 -6.12 6.02
C ARG A 58 5.78 -6.55 7.03
N HIS A 59 5.33 -5.62 7.87
CA HIS A 59 4.38 -5.85 8.96
C HIS A 59 3.62 -4.56 9.30
N GLY A 60 2.62 -4.69 10.17
CA GLY A 60 1.79 -3.58 10.64
C GLY A 60 0.79 -3.10 9.60
N LEU A 61 0.08 -2.02 9.94
CA LEU A 61 -0.92 -1.37 9.09
C LEU A 61 -0.36 -0.06 8.53
N TYR A 62 -0.64 0.21 7.26
CA TYR A 62 -0.19 1.43 6.58
C TYR A 62 -1.06 1.77 5.37
N VAL A 63 -0.93 2.98 4.85
CA VAL A 63 -1.50 3.34 3.53
C VAL A 63 -0.44 3.11 2.47
N ALA A 64 -0.82 2.40 1.41
CA ALA A 64 0.04 2.12 0.26
C ALA A 64 -0.63 2.54 -1.05
N VAL A 65 0.18 3.05 -1.96
CA VAL A 65 -0.15 3.25 -3.37
C VAL A 65 0.69 2.25 -4.16
N PHE A 66 0.06 1.27 -4.79
CA PHE A 66 0.71 0.33 -5.69
C PHE A 66 0.57 0.84 -7.13
N VAL A 67 1.65 0.77 -7.89
CA VAL A 67 1.66 1.14 -9.31
C VAL A 67 1.96 -0.12 -10.11
N ASN A 68 1.06 -0.49 -11.01
CA ASN A 68 1.29 -1.58 -11.94
C ASN A 68 1.87 -1.02 -13.24
N ALA A 69 3.13 -1.34 -13.51
CA ALA A 69 3.85 -0.84 -14.68
C ALA A 69 3.35 -1.44 -16.01
N ARG A 70 2.58 -2.55 -15.99
CA ARG A 70 2.11 -3.21 -17.21
C ARG A 70 0.83 -2.60 -17.75
N ASP A 71 -0.14 -2.32 -16.88
CA ASP A 71 -1.43 -1.76 -17.26
C ASP A 71 -1.57 -0.27 -16.89
N GLU A 72 -0.57 0.31 -16.24
CA GLU A 72 -0.57 1.68 -15.71
C GLU A 72 -1.66 1.91 -14.66
N GLY A 73 -2.06 0.83 -13.97
CA GLY A 73 -2.99 0.87 -12.85
C GLY A 73 -2.35 1.48 -11.60
N VAL A 74 -3.12 2.30 -10.89
CA VAL A 74 -2.78 2.86 -9.58
C VAL A 74 -3.79 2.36 -8.57
N VAL A 75 -3.33 1.69 -7.52
CA VAL A 75 -4.18 1.17 -6.45
C VAL A 75 -3.83 1.87 -5.14
N LEU A 76 -4.80 2.53 -4.52
CA LEU A 76 -4.71 3.04 -3.15
C LEU A 76 -5.27 2.00 -2.19
N SER A 77 -4.54 1.67 -1.13
CA SER A 77 -4.95 0.62 -0.20
C SER A 77 -4.62 0.97 1.25
N LEU A 78 -5.55 0.67 2.15
CA LEU A 78 -5.25 0.46 3.56
C LEU A 78 -4.79 -1.00 3.73
N GLN A 79 -3.52 -1.16 4.08
CA GLN A 79 -2.77 -2.37 3.79
C GLN A 79 -2.06 -2.94 5.02
N HIS A 80 -2.11 -4.26 5.16
CA HIS A 80 -1.30 -5.02 6.12
C HIS A 80 0.02 -5.48 5.49
N GLY A 81 1.10 -5.40 6.24
CA GLY A 81 2.39 -5.94 5.82
C GLY A 81 2.40 -7.46 5.78
N ALA A 82 2.78 -8.02 4.62
CA ALA A 82 2.63 -9.45 4.36
C ALA A 82 3.90 -10.28 4.62
N ALA A 83 5.09 -9.70 4.45
CA ALA A 83 6.33 -10.46 4.39
C ALA A 83 6.62 -11.23 5.70
N ASP A 84 6.37 -10.61 6.85
CA ASP A 84 6.63 -11.25 8.14
C ASP A 84 5.59 -12.32 8.49
N ALA A 85 4.31 -12.11 8.12
CA ALA A 85 3.26 -13.10 8.30
C ALA A 85 3.51 -14.36 7.44
N LEU A 86 3.91 -14.18 6.18
CA LEU A 86 4.27 -15.29 5.29
C LEU A 86 5.51 -16.04 5.79
N ARG A 87 6.50 -15.32 6.33
CA ARG A 87 7.69 -15.94 6.92
C ARG A 87 7.38 -16.72 8.20
N LEU A 88 6.55 -16.18 9.08
CA LEU A 88 6.26 -16.75 10.40
C LEU A 88 5.30 -17.95 10.32
N HIS A 89 4.28 -17.87 9.47
CA HIS A 89 3.23 -18.88 9.39
C HIS A 89 3.34 -19.80 8.17
N GLY A 90 4.25 -19.50 7.24
CA GLY A 90 4.29 -20.14 5.92
C GLY A 90 3.18 -19.62 4.98
N PRO A 91 3.20 -20.00 3.69
CA PRO A 91 2.35 -19.39 2.66
C PRO A 91 0.85 -19.51 2.96
N GLY A 92 0.35 -20.73 3.21
CA GLY A 92 -1.08 -20.97 3.39
C GLY A 92 -1.65 -20.33 4.66
N ALA A 93 -1.02 -20.57 5.81
CA ALA A 93 -1.48 -20.00 7.09
C ALA A 93 -1.21 -18.49 7.17
N GLY A 94 -0.13 -17.99 6.58
CA GLY A 94 0.15 -16.56 6.48
C GLY A 94 -0.93 -15.82 5.68
N LEU A 95 -1.37 -16.36 4.55
CA LEU A 95 -2.48 -15.79 3.78
C LEU A 95 -3.80 -15.79 4.56
N ARG A 96 -4.10 -16.86 5.32
CA ARG A 96 -5.28 -16.89 6.20
C ARG A 96 -5.21 -15.83 7.31
N HIS A 97 -4.05 -15.70 7.93
CA HIS A 97 -3.80 -14.68 8.96
C HIS A 97 -4.02 -13.26 8.41
N LEU A 98 -3.42 -12.95 7.25
CA LEU A 98 -3.57 -11.65 6.60
C LEU A 98 -5.02 -11.32 6.25
N ARG A 99 -5.77 -12.29 5.70
CA ARG A 99 -7.21 -12.12 5.40
C ARG A 99 -8.03 -11.83 6.66
N ALA A 100 -7.73 -12.52 7.76
CA ALA A 100 -8.40 -12.28 9.04
C ALA A 100 -8.11 -10.87 9.58
N GLN A 101 -6.85 -10.41 9.52
CA GLN A 101 -6.47 -9.05 9.92
C GLN A 101 -7.15 -7.98 9.05
N ALA A 102 -7.16 -8.17 7.73
CA ALA A 102 -7.80 -7.29 6.77
C ALA A 102 -9.31 -7.18 7.03
N ALA A 103 -9.99 -8.32 7.27
CA ALA A 103 -11.41 -8.37 7.61
C ALA A 103 -11.71 -7.64 8.92
N ALA A 104 -10.94 -7.90 9.98
CA ALA A 104 -11.10 -7.24 11.27
C ALA A 104 -10.87 -5.72 11.18
N THR A 105 -9.87 -5.29 10.40
CA THR A 105 -9.61 -3.86 10.15
C THR A 105 -10.76 -3.21 9.43
N ARG A 106 -11.27 -3.83 8.36
CA ARG A 106 -12.42 -3.32 7.60
C ARG A 106 -13.70 -3.24 8.44
N ALA A 107 -13.96 -4.25 9.28
CA ALA A 107 -15.13 -4.24 10.16
C ALA A 107 -15.13 -3.06 11.14
N ALA A 108 -13.95 -2.57 11.52
CA ALA A 108 -13.78 -1.39 12.37
C ALA A 108 -13.90 -0.04 11.62
N LEU A 109 -14.21 -0.04 10.33
CA LEU A 109 -14.29 1.17 9.48
C LEU A 109 -15.68 1.32 8.83
N PRO A 110 -16.80 1.36 9.57
CA PRO A 110 -18.12 1.49 8.97
C PRO A 110 -18.25 2.77 8.13
N GLY A 111 -18.90 2.69 6.96
CA GLY A 111 -19.12 3.84 6.09
C GLY A 111 -17.87 4.36 5.36
N HIS A 112 -16.82 3.54 5.24
CA HIS A 112 -15.53 3.96 4.68
C HIS A 112 -15.57 4.42 3.20
N GLY A 113 -16.57 4.03 2.41
CA GLY A 113 -16.73 4.48 1.02
C GLY A 113 -15.67 3.99 0.03
N PHE A 114 -14.93 2.94 0.40
CA PHE A 114 -13.92 2.28 -0.44
C PHE A 114 -14.37 0.87 -0.83
N ARG A 115 -13.68 0.22 -1.78
CA ARG A 115 -13.92 -1.19 -2.08
C ARG A 115 -13.36 -2.07 -0.97
N ALA A 116 -14.08 -3.14 -0.65
CA ALA A 116 -13.58 -4.16 0.28
C ALA A 116 -12.48 -4.99 -0.40
N GLY A 117 -11.42 -5.32 0.33
CA GLY A 117 -10.42 -6.28 -0.14
C GLY A 117 -10.95 -7.72 -0.21
N PRO A 118 -10.20 -8.63 -0.87
CA PRO A 118 -8.86 -8.41 -1.41
C PRO A 118 -8.86 -7.58 -2.70
N VAL A 119 -7.76 -6.87 -2.94
CA VAL A 119 -7.47 -6.30 -4.26
C VAL A 119 -6.78 -7.34 -5.13
N ASP A 120 -6.85 -7.22 -6.45
CA ASP A 120 -6.03 -8.00 -7.38
C ASP A 120 -4.82 -7.17 -7.83
N LEU A 121 -3.62 -7.74 -7.71
CA LEU A 121 -2.37 -7.13 -8.13
C LEU A 121 -1.74 -7.87 -9.33
N GLY A 122 -2.46 -8.83 -9.93
CA GLY A 122 -2.09 -9.46 -11.19
C GLY A 122 -0.81 -10.31 -11.14
N SER A 123 -0.44 -10.83 -9.97
CA SER A 123 0.79 -11.61 -9.80
C SER A 123 0.59 -12.88 -8.96
N PRO A 124 1.02 -14.06 -9.45
CA PRO A 124 0.93 -15.30 -8.71
C PRO A 124 2.04 -15.47 -7.66
N ALA A 125 2.99 -14.53 -7.57
CA ALA A 125 4.08 -14.61 -6.62
C ALA A 125 3.58 -14.47 -5.17
N ALA A 126 4.24 -15.17 -4.24
CA ALA A 126 3.79 -15.26 -2.85
C ALA A 126 3.63 -13.89 -2.16
N LEU A 127 4.55 -12.95 -2.39
CA LEU A 127 4.51 -11.64 -1.74
C LEU A 127 3.36 -10.75 -2.26
N PRO A 128 3.15 -10.60 -3.59
CA PRO A 128 1.93 -10.00 -4.12
C PRO A 128 0.64 -10.66 -3.63
N GLN A 129 0.55 -11.99 -3.60
CA GLN A 129 -0.60 -12.69 -3.01
C GLN A 129 -0.80 -12.32 -1.54
N GLY A 130 0.29 -12.14 -0.80
CA GLY A 130 0.29 -11.60 0.56
C GLY A 130 -0.29 -10.19 0.64
N TYR A 131 0.12 -9.27 -0.24
CA TYR A 131 -0.45 -7.93 -0.33
C TYR A 131 -1.95 -7.96 -0.69
N GLN A 132 -2.36 -8.83 -1.60
CA GLN A 132 -3.77 -9.01 -1.93
C GLN A 132 -4.57 -9.47 -0.71
N ALA A 133 -4.05 -10.45 0.04
CA ALA A 133 -4.66 -10.97 1.25
C ALA A 133 -4.70 -9.95 2.41
N GLY A 134 -3.69 -9.10 2.53
CA GLY A 134 -3.57 -8.08 3.57
C GLY A 134 -4.40 -6.82 3.32
N CYS A 135 -5.00 -6.67 2.14
CA CYS A 135 -5.73 -5.46 1.77
C CYS A 135 -7.05 -5.36 2.54
N ALA A 136 -7.19 -4.37 3.42
CA ALA A 136 -8.43 -4.14 4.16
C ALA A 136 -9.49 -3.50 3.26
N VAL A 137 -9.16 -2.34 2.69
CA VAL A 137 -9.98 -1.57 1.74
C VAL A 137 -9.09 -0.93 0.68
N TRP A 138 -9.65 -0.63 -0.49
CA TRP A 138 -8.91 -0.09 -1.62
C TRP A 138 -9.77 0.74 -2.58
N ASP A 139 -9.09 1.47 -3.46
CA ASP A 139 -9.64 2.04 -4.68
C ASP A 139 -8.60 1.98 -5.80
N ALA A 140 -9.02 2.16 -7.05
CA ALA A 140 -8.12 2.07 -8.19
C ALA A 140 -8.42 3.06 -9.31
N TRP A 141 -7.36 3.46 -10.00
CA TRP A 141 -7.37 4.34 -11.16
C TRP A 141 -6.53 3.74 -12.29
N SER A 142 -6.78 4.21 -13.51
CA SER A 142 -6.05 3.85 -14.72
C SER A 142 -5.39 5.11 -15.26
N ALA A 143 -4.06 5.14 -15.34
CA ALA A 143 -3.36 6.28 -15.93
C ALA A 143 -3.54 6.34 -17.46
N ARG A 144 -3.86 5.21 -18.12
CA ARG A 144 -4.13 5.16 -19.57
C ARG A 144 -5.34 5.98 -19.98
N ASP A 145 -6.36 5.99 -19.13
CA ASP A 145 -7.59 6.73 -19.37
C ASP A 145 -7.46 8.21 -18.95
N GLY A 146 -6.25 8.64 -18.56
CA GLY A 146 -5.93 10.01 -18.16
C GLY A 146 -6.55 10.47 -16.84
N ALA A 147 -7.33 9.62 -16.17
CA ALA A 147 -8.09 10.00 -15.00
C ALA A 147 -7.47 9.45 -13.70
N LEU A 148 -6.60 10.24 -13.08
CA LEU A 148 -6.37 10.18 -11.62
C LEU A 148 -7.37 11.07 -10.86
N GLU A 149 -8.49 11.39 -11.50
CA GLU A 149 -9.53 12.23 -10.93
C GLU A 149 -10.01 11.65 -9.59
N GLY A 150 -10.08 12.51 -8.57
CA GLY A 150 -10.46 12.11 -7.22
C GLY A 150 -9.41 11.33 -6.43
N PHE A 151 -8.23 11.03 -6.99
CA PHE A 151 -7.15 10.33 -6.27
C PHE A 151 -6.71 11.08 -5.02
N ASP A 152 -6.45 12.39 -5.12
CA ASP A 152 -5.99 13.17 -3.97
C ASP A 152 -7.03 13.21 -2.84
N ALA A 153 -8.30 13.38 -3.19
CA ALA A 153 -9.41 13.33 -2.24
C ALA A 153 -9.53 11.94 -1.59
N ALA A 154 -9.36 10.87 -2.36
CA ALA A 154 -9.35 9.51 -1.85
C ALA A 154 -8.14 9.24 -0.94
N LEU A 155 -6.95 9.73 -1.29
CA LEU A 155 -5.75 9.63 -0.47
C LEU A 155 -5.95 10.31 0.89
N VAL A 156 -6.50 11.53 0.91
CA VAL A 156 -6.82 12.23 2.15
C VAL A 156 -7.79 11.42 3.02
N ARG A 157 -8.90 10.94 2.46
CA ARG A 157 -9.87 10.11 3.19
C ARG A 157 -9.24 8.83 3.73
N MET A 158 -8.40 8.17 2.95
CA MET A 158 -7.71 6.93 3.36
C MET A 158 -6.73 7.20 4.52
N LEU A 159 -6.00 8.32 4.46
CA LEU A 159 -5.10 8.74 5.54
C LEU A 159 -5.86 9.12 6.81
N ASP A 160 -7.05 9.72 6.70
CA ASP A 160 -7.92 10.01 7.84
C ASP A 160 -8.42 8.71 8.51
N LEU A 161 -8.89 7.74 7.71
CA LEU A 161 -9.26 6.41 8.22
C LEU A 161 -8.07 5.71 8.88
N TYR A 162 -6.89 5.81 8.27
CA TYR A 162 -5.67 5.24 8.84
C TYR A 162 -5.32 5.88 10.18
N ARG A 163 -5.41 7.22 10.30
CA ARG A 163 -5.17 7.95 11.54
C ARG A 163 -6.08 7.47 12.66
N LEU A 164 -7.36 7.21 12.40
CA LEU A 164 -8.30 6.64 13.40
C LEU A 164 -7.87 5.25 13.91
N ARG A 165 -7.03 4.54 13.16
CA ARG A 165 -6.55 3.20 13.53
C ARG A 165 -5.21 3.17 14.24
N VAL A 166 -4.44 4.24 14.13
CA VAL A 166 -3.04 4.31 14.59
C VAL A 166 -2.74 5.50 15.50
N ALA A 167 -3.75 6.31 15.80
CA ALA A 167 -3.69 7.29 16.87
C ALA A 167 -3.38 6.57 18.20
N PRO A 168 -2.51 7.15 19.05
CA PRO A 168 -2.22 6.61 20.37
C PRO A 168 -3.45 6.57 21.28
#